data_AF-A0A2J0N5W6-F1
#
_entry.id   AF-A0A2J0N5W6-F1
#
_cell.length_a   1.000
_cell.length_b   1.000
_cell.length_c   1.000
_cell.angle_alpha   90.00
_cell.angle_beta   90.00
_cell.angle_gamma   90.00
#
_symmetry.space_group_name_H-M   'P 1'
#
loop_
_entity.id
_entity.type
_entity.pdbx_description
1 polymer ?
#
loop_
_entity_poly.entity_id
_entity_poly.type
_entity_poly.pdbx_seq_one_letter_code
_entity_poly.pdbx_strand_id
1 'polypeptide(L)'
;MNIGIFIFRSLFFFLPAYITNITTTISRKIRFLKFIEKPVDFGKTVKGGPILGSHKTWRGVICGVIIGIFVCYFQEWLYQSSLFIKNNSLIPYDKINIFLFGFLISFGAILGDLFFAFLKRRQ
;
A
#
# COMPACT_ATOMS: atom_id res chain seq x y z
N MET A 1 -7.75 13.20 -25.35
CA MET A 1 -7.08 12.13 -24.58
C MET A 1 -8.03 10.93 -24.54
N ASN A 2 -7.60 9.74 -24.96
CA ASN A 2 -8.45 8.55 -24.92
C ASN A 2 -8.70 8.17 -23.45
N ILE A 3 -9.97 8.12 -23.04
CA ILE A 3 -10.38 7.84 -21.65
C ILE A 3 -9.80 6.50 -21.16
N GLY A 4 -9.71 5.50 -22.03
CA GLY A 4 -9.18 4.18 -21.69
C GLY A 4 -7.71 4.22 -21.32
N ILE A 5 -6.91 5.02 -22.05
CA ILE A 5 -5.48 5.21 -21.76
C ILE A 5 -5.32 5.94 -20.41
N PHE A 6 -6.16 6.93 -20.13
CA PHE A 6 -6.11 7.66 -18.86
C PHE A 6 -6.44 6.75 -17.65
N ILE A 7 -7.45 5.90 -17.80
CA ILE A 7 -7.82 4.91 -16.77
C ILE A 7 -6.67 3.92 -16.56
N PHE A 8 -6.11 3.36 -17.64
CA PHE A 8 -4.97 2.45 -17.57
C PHE A 8 -3.78 3.08 -16.83
N ARG A 9 -3.41 4.31 -17.20
CA ARG A 9 -2.34 5.10 -16.57
C ARG A 9 -2.54 5.24 -15.07
N SER A 10 -3.75 5.59 -14.66
CA SER A 10 -4.11 5.79 -13.25
C SER A 10 -4.07 4.47 -12.47
N LEU A 11 -4.64 3.40 -13.05
CA LEU A 11 -4.64 2.07 -12.43
C LEU A 11 -3.23 1.52 -12.28
N PHE A 12 -2.39 1.69 -13.30
CA PHE A 12 -0.99 1.31 -13.22
C PHE A 12 -0.30 2.11 -12.11
N PHE A 13 -0.38 3.44 -12.11
CA PHE A 13 0.25 4.26 -11.07
C PHE A 13 -0.17 3.90 -9.63
N PHE A 14 -1.46 3.67 -9.37
CA PHE A 14 -1.95 3.33 -8.03
C PHE A 14 -1.88 1.83 -7.68
N LEU A 15 -1.42 0.98 -8.59
CA LEU A 15 -1.33 -0.47 -8.38
C LEU A 15 -0.60 -0.86 -7.07
N PRO A 16 0.56 -0.27 -6.72
CA PRO A 16 1.24 -0.59 -5.47
C PRO A 16 0.39 -0.28 -4.25
N ALA A 17 -0.34 0.84 -4.24
CA ALA A 17 -1.22 1.22 -3.13
C ALA A 17 -2.40 0.24 -2.98
N TYR A 18 -3.03 -0.17 -4.09
CA TYR A 18 -4.10 -1.16 -4.05
C TYR A 18 -3.63 -2.51 -3.52
N ILE A 19 -2.50 -3.01 -4.02
CA ILE A 19 -1.93 -4.28 -3.55
C ILE A 19 -1.48 -4.18 -2.09
N THR A 20 -0.95 -3.02 -1.66
CA THR A 20 -0.58 -2.76 -0.26
C THR A 20 -1.81 -2.95 0.65
N ASN A 21 -2.93 -2.32 0.32
CA ASN A 21 -4.17 -2.41 1.11
C ASN A 21 -4.78 -3.82 1.13
N ILE A 22 -4.73 -4.54 0.01
CA ILE A 22 -5.15 -5.94 -0.05
C ILE A 22 -4.25 -6.80 0.83
N THR A 23 -2.94 -6.58 0.75
CA THR A 23 -1.92 -7.31 1.51
C THR A 23 -2.10 -7.15 3.01
N THR A 24 -2.43 -5.96 3.52
CA THR A 24 -2.62 -5.76 4.97
C THR A 24 -3.68 -6.71 5.52
N THR A 25 -4.75 -6.97 4.76
CA THR A 25 -5.84 -7.88 5.11
C THR A 25 -5.46 -9.35 4.92
N ILE A 26 -4.82 -9.69 3.79
CA ILE A 26 -4.41 -11.07 3.50
C ILE A 26 -3.29 -11.54 4.43
N SER A 27 -2.46 -10.62 4.94
CA SER A 27 -1.33 -10.92 5.84
C SER A 27 -1.75 -11.72 7.08
N ARG A 28 -3.03 -11.65 7.48
CA ARG A 28 -3.62 -12.46 8.56
C ARG A 28 -3.51 -13.96 8.33
N LYS A 29 -3.44 -14.40 7.07
CA LYS A 29 -3.27 -15.81 6.70
C LYS A 29 -1.81 -16.28 6.81
N ILE A 30 -0.85 -15.37 6.91
CA ILE A 30 0.58 -15.67 6.98
C ILE A 30 0.94 -16.08 8.42
N ARG A 31 0.77 -17.37 8.72
CA ARG A 31 0.91 -17.93 10.08
C ARG A 31 2.32 -17.79 10.65
N PHE A 32 3.38 -17.84 9.83
CA PHE A 32 4.75 -17.72 10.32
C PHE A 32 5.10 -16.30 10.82
N LEU A 33 4.34 -15.28 10.44
CA LEU A 33 4.52 -13.89 10.91
C LEU A 33 3.66 -13.55 12.15
N LYS A 34 3.10 -14.56 12.82
CA LYS A 34 2.23 -14.36 14.00
C LYS A 34 2.93 -13.63 15.14
N PHE A 35 4.26 -13.72 15.26
CA PHE A 35 5.03 -13.02 16.28
C PHE A 35 4.97 -11.48 16.17
N ILE A 36 4.63 -10.94 14.98
CA ILE A 36 4.46 -9.50 14.74
C ILE A 36 2.96 -9.10 14.72
N GLU A 37 2.05 -10.01 15.08
CA GLU A 37 0.62 -9.74 15.18
C GLU A 37 0.29 -8.93 16.44
N LYS A 38 0.72 -7.66 16.45
CA LYS A 38 0.41 -6.68 17.49
C LYS A 38 -0.46 -5.57 16.89
N PRO A 39 -1.54 -5.14 17.57
CA PRO A 39 -2.29 -3.97 17.17
C PRO A 39 -1.39 -2.75 17.06
N VAL A 40 -1.59 -1.92 16.03
CA VAL A 40 -0.79 -0.70 15.81
C VAL A 40 -1.01 0.31 16.95
N ASP A 41 -2.20 0.35 17.52
CA ASP A 41 -2.53 1.20 18.68
C ASP A 41 -2.12 0.59 20.03
N PHE A 42 -1.51 -0.60 20.06
CA PHE A 42 -1.18 -1.34 21.27
C PHE A 42 -2.38 -1.55 22.22
N GLY A 43 -3.61 -1.59 21.70
CA GLY A 43 -4.82 -1.72 22.50
C GLY A 43 -5.21 -0.45 23.25
N LYS A 44 -4.57 0.69 22.96
CA LYS A 44 -4.90 1.97 23.59
C LYS A 44 -6.29 2.43 23.18
N THR A 45 -6.94 3.11 24.12
CA THR A 45 -8.26 3.73 23.94
C THR A 45 -8.15 5.22 24.14
N VAL A 46 -9.03 5.97 23.48
CA VAL A 46 -9.22 7.41 23.64
C VAL A 46 -10.72 7.67 23.62
N LYS A 47 -11.23 8.54 24.49
CA LYS A 47 -12.68 8.86 24.60
C LYS A 47 -13.59 7.62 24.63
N GLY A 48 -13.24 6.60 25.41
CA GLY A 48 -14.04 5.39 25.59
C GLY A 48 -13.97 4.35 24.47
N GLY A 49 -13.23 4.58 23.39
CA GLY A 49 -13.11 3.65 22.27
C GLY A 49 -11.66 3.39 21.80
N PRO A 50 -11.38 2.27 21.11
CA PRO A 50 -10.06 1.96 20.57
C PRO A 50 -9.61 3.03 19.56
N ILE A 51 -8.30 3.29 19.47
CA ILE A 51 -7.77 4.32 18.55
C ILE A 51 -7.91 3.85 17.09
N LEU A 52 -7.44 2.65 16.77
CA LEU A 52 -7.44 2.09 15.41
C LEU A 52 -8.23 0.77 15.36
N GLY A 53 -8.21 0.01 16.46
CA GLY A 53 -8.86 -1.29 16.61
C GLY A 53 -7.90 -2.45 16.35
N SER A 54 -8.23 -3.59 16.95
CA SER A 54 -7.38 -4.80 17.00
C SER A 54 -7.03 -5.41 15.64
N HIS A 55 -7.79 -5.10 14.58
CA HIS A 55 -7.59 -5.61 13.23
C HIS A 55 -6.49 -4.86 12.45
N LYS A 56 -6.06 -3.67 12.90
CA LYS A 56 -4.93 -2.94 12.33
C LYS A 56 -3.64 -3.38 13.03
N THR A 57 -2.83 -4.22 12.37
CA THR A 57 -1.67 -4.88 12.99
C THR A 57 -0.33 -4.47 12.36
N TRP A 58 0.74 -4.48 13.15
CA TRP A 58 2.12 -4.25 12.67
C TRP A 58 2.54 -5.24 11.60
N ARG A 59 2.15 -6.52 11.71
CA ARG A 59 2.29 -7.52 10.63
C ARG A 59 1.70 -7.00 9.32
N GLY A 60 0.45 -6.51 9.36
CA GLY A 60 -0.22 -5.97 8.18
C GLY A 60 0.51 -4.77 7.58
N VAL A 61 0.97 -3.83 8.43
CA VAL A 61 1.74 -2.65 8.01
C VAL A 61 3.03 -3.08 7.31
N ILE A 62 3.85 -3.92 7.95
CA ILE A 62 5.14 -4.33 7.42
C ILE A 62 4.98 -5.14 6.13
N CYS A 63 4.09 -6.13 6.10
CA CYS A 63 3.83 -6.90 4.88
C CYS A 63 3.31 -6.00 3.75
N GLY A 64 2.40 -5.08 4.05
CA GLY A 64 1.86 -4.15 3.07
C GLY A 64 2.95 -3.31 2.41
N VAL A 65 3.82 -2.68 3.21
CA VAL A 65 4.94 -1.88 2.70
C VAL A 65 5.89 -2.72 1.85
N ILE A 66 6.29 -3.89 2.35
CA ILE A 66 7.23 -4.78 1.64
C ILE A 66 6.66 -5.23 0.30
N ILE A 67 5.42 -5.74 0.27
CA ILE A 67 4.79 -6.19 -0.99
C ILE A 67 4.60 -5.01 -1.93
N GLY A 68 4.17 -3.84 -1.45
CA GLY A 68 4.00 -2.68 -2.30
C GLY A 68 5.31 -2.19 -2.94
N ILE A 69 6.44 -2.21 -2.20
CA ILE A 69 7.77 -1.95 -2.76
C ILE A 69 8.11 -2.97 -3.86
N PHE A 70 7.86 -4.27 -3.62
CA PHE A 70 8.08 -5.30 -4.63
C PHE A 70 7.21 -5.09 -5.88
N VAL A 71 5.97 -4.64 -5.72
CA VAL A 71 5.11 -4.27 -6.86
C VAL A 71 5.72 -3.11 -7.63
N CYS A 72 6.29 -2.08 -6.99
CA CYS A 72 6.97 -0.99 -7.71
C CYS A 72 8.18 -1.48 -8.51
N TYR A 73 8.99 -2.39 -7.98
CA TYR A 73 10.08 -3.01 -8.74
C TYR A 73 9.56 -3.84 -9.92
N PHE A 74 8.44 -4.55 -9.73
CA PHE A 74 7.78 -5.26 -10.82
C PHE A 74 7.26 -4.29 -11.89
N GLN A 75 6.74 -3.12 -11.50
CA GLN A 75 6.35 -2.06 -12.43
C GLN A 75 7.51 -1.48 -13.20
N GLU A 76 8.66 -1.25 -12.55
CA GLU A 76 9.89 -0.83 -13.20
C GLU A 76 10.35 -1.88 -14.24
N TRP A 77 10.35 -3.16 -13.86
CA TRP A 77 10.70 -4.24 -14.78
C TRP A 77 9.77 -4.27 -16.00
N LEU A 78 8.45 -4.13 -15.80
CA LEU A 78 7.47 -4.01 -16.87
C LEU A 78 7.68 -2.76 -17.74
N TYR A 79 8.02 -1.63 -17.12
CA TYR A 79 8.32 -0.37 -17.79
C TYR A 79 9.54 -0.49 -18.71
N GLN A 80 10.58 -1.20 -18.29
CA GLN A 80 11.77 -1.45 -19.09
C GLN A 80 11.53 -2.46 -20.22
N SER A 81 10.67 -3.46 -19.97
CA SER A 81 10.44 -4.58 -20.89
C SER A 81 9.41 -4.30 -21.99
N SER A 82 8.56 -3.26 -21.85
CA SER A 82 7.46 -2.98 -22.78
C SER A 82 7.40 -1.52 -23.21
N LEU A 83 7.56 -1.28 -24.52
CA LEU A 83 7.37 0.04 -25.15
C LEU A 83 5.98 0.63 -24.87
N PHE A 84 4.94 -0.22 -24.83
CA PHE A 84 3.59 0.23 -24.54
C PHE A 84 3.49 0.77 -23.11
N ILE A 85 4.03 0.05 -22.12
CA ILE A 85 4.01 0.49 -20.72
C ILE A 85 4.88 1.73 -20.55
N LYS A 86 6.05 1.77 -21.20
CA LYS A 86 6.95 2.93 -21.19
C LYS A 86 6.26 4.21 -21.67
N ASN A 87 5.58 4.15 -22.82
CA ASN A 87 4.90 5.29 -23.43
C ASN A 87 3.62 5.70 -22.68
N ASN A 88 3.00 4.76 -21.95
CA ASN A 88 1.74 4.97 -21.23
C ASN A 88 1.93 4.93 -19.70
N SER A 89 3.10 5.26 -19.18
CA SER A 89 3.29 5.45 -17.73
C SER A 89 3.09 6.92 -17.34
N LEU A 90 2.71 7.15 -16.08
CA LEU A 90 2.61 8.52 -15.53
C LEU A 90 3.94 9.05 -15.03
N ILE A 91 4.88 8.15 -14.70
CA ILE A 91 6.16 8.50 -14.10
C ILE A 91 7.28 7.81 -14.88
N PRO A 92 8.43 8.48 -15.08
CA PRO A 92 9.62 7.83 -15.62
C PRO A 92 10.30 6.94 -14.57
N TYR A 93 9.96 5.65 -14.54
CA TYR A 93 10.48 4.68 -13.56
C TYR A 93 12.02 4.54 -13.63
N ASP A 94 12.63 4.84 -14.77
CA ASP A 94 14.09 4.83 -15.01
C ASP A 94 14.84 6.04 -14.43
N LYS A 95 14.13 7.10 -14.03
CA LYS A 95 14.72 8.37 -13.55
C LYS A 95 14.48 8.65 -12.07
N ILE A 96 13.77 7.77 -11.38
CA ILE A 96 13.39 7.95 -9.98
C ILE A 96 13.98 6.85 -9.10
N ASN A 97 14.08 7.12 -7.81
CA ASN A 97 14.40 6.08 -6.84
C ASN A 97 13.16 5.21 -6.57
N ILE A 98 13.14 4.00 -7.13
CA ILE A 98 12.00 3.08 -7.04
C ILE A 98 11.74 2.61 -5.62
N PHE A 99 12.79 2.39 -4.83
CA PHE A 99 12.63 2.03 -3.42
C PHE A 99 11.91 3.14 -2.64
N LEU A 100 12.37 4.39 -2.79
CA LEU A 100 11.75 5.53 -2.12
C LEU A 100 10.31 5.75 -2.60
N PHE A 101 10.08 5.66 -3.91
CA PHE A 101 8.73 5.76 -4.47
C PHE A 101 7.81 4.68 -3.91
N GLY A 102 8.25 3.41 -3.92
CA GLY A 102 7.51 2.28 -3.37
C GLY A 102 7.23 2.43 -1.88
N PHE A 103 8.22 2.88 -1.10
CA PHE A 103 8.02 3.16 0.32
C PHE A 103 6.96 4.23 0.53
N LEU A 104 7.06 5.38 -0.16
CA LEU A 104 6.14 6.50 0.02
C LEU A 104 4.71 6.16 -0.40
N ILE A 105 4.51 5.52 -1.55
CA ILE A 105 3.17 5.19 -2.05
C ILE A 105 2.48 4.15 -1.16
N SER A 106 3.21 3.14 -0.70
CA SER A 106 2.67 2.08 0.17
C SER A 106 2.47 2.54 1.60
N PHE A 107 3.43 3.29 2.15
CA PHE A 107 3.28 3.87 3.49
C PHE A 107 2.14 4.89 3.53
N GLY A 108 2.02 5.73 2.50
CA GLY A 108 0.90 6.66 2.33
C GLY A 108 -0.45 5.95 2.26
N ALA A 109 -0.54 4.85 1.52
CA ALA A 109 -1.77 4.03 1.46
C ALA A 109 -2.17 3.49 2.84
N ILE A 110 -1.20 2.96 3.60
CA ILE A 110 -1.43 2.45 4.96
C ILE A 110 -1.82 3.58 5.92
N LEU A 111 -1.14 4.73 5.86
CA LEU A 111 -1.48 5.88 6.69
C LEU A 111 -2.92 6.36 6.43
N GLY A 112 -3.34 6.42 5.17
CA GLY A 112 -4.72 6.75 4.81
C GLY A 112 -5.73 5.76 5.40
N ASP A 113 -5.44 4.45 5.30
CA ASP A 113 -6.28 3.40 5.88
C ASP A 113 -6.35 3.48 7.42
N LEU A 114 -5.23 3.75 8.09
CA LEU A 114 -5.18 3.95 9.55
C LEU A 114 -5.93 5.23 9.97
N PHE A 115 -5.75 6.32 9.23
CA PHE A 115 -6.44 7.58 9.48
C PHE A 115 -7.95 7.42 9.35
N PHE A 116 -8.42 6.75 8.30
CA PHE A 116 -9.85 6.49 8.13
C PHE A 116 -10.40 5.53 9.19
N ALA A 117 -9.61 4.55 9.63
CA ALA A 117 -9.97 3.69 10.76
C ALA A 117 -10.11 4.49 12.06
N PHE A 118 -9.23 5.46 12.31
CA PHE A 118 -9.37 6.38 13.44
C PHE A 118 -10.67 7.20 13.35
N LEU A 119 -10.93 7.84 12.21
CA LEU A 119 -12.15 8.64 12.01
C LEU A 119 -13.43 7.83 12.26
N LYS A 120 -13.48 6.58 11.78
CA LYS A 120 -14.60 5.65 12.02
C LYS A 120 -14.85 5.29 13.48
N ARG A 121 -13.89 5.53 14.39
CA ARG A 121 -14.05 5.32 15.85
C ARG A 121 -14.40 6.60 16.60
N ARG A 122 -14.61 7.70 15.87
CA ARG A 122 -14.94 9.04 16.38
C ARG A 122 -16.26 9.60 15.84
N GLN A 123 -16.91 8.85 14.97
CA GLN A 123 -18.30 9.03 14.57
C GLN A 123 -19.19 8.35 15.60
#